data_AF-A0A5C2RNX7-F1
#
_entry.id   AF-A0A5C2RNX7-F1
#
_cell.length_a   1.000
_cell.length_b   1.000
_cell.length_c   1.000
_cell.angle_alpha   90.00
_cell.angle_beta   90.00
_cell.angle_gamma   90.00
#
_symmetry.space_group_name_H-M   'P 1'
#
loop_
_entity.id
_entity.type
_entity.pdbx_description
1 polymer ?
#
loop_
_entity_poly.entity_id
_entity_poly.type
_entity_poly.pdbx_seq_one_letter_code
_entity_poly.pdbx_strand_id
1 'polypeptide(L)'
;MALAQEHRYPSRCGVSIRSQFLRAFGQPFDLSLAHKLHTFVFVGQKHIAQTRIQKITTFQYGSVMCNVPFLGSVVCCFEPSTLKEHSGTRVAVIRVLRSLKSDPIRPNPSYTGPPLSPQLCPQEGQLLMTPYRRKLQPWAGHVDAKSTPKRVNRTAALAVLFDNALVYGSTA
;
A
#
# COMPACT_ATOMS: atom_id res chain seq x y z
N MET A 1 -10.98 32.52 -0.26
CA MET A 1 -9.79 31.79 0.25
C MET A 1 -9.92 31.64 1.75
N ALA A 2 -9.50 30.50 2.31
CA ALA A 2 -9.68 30.04 3.71
C ALA A 2 -11.13 29.56 4.00
N LEU A 3 -11.44 28.40 4.58
CA LEU A 3 -10.70 27.26 5.14
C LEU A 3 -11.64 26.03 5.00
N ALA A 4 -11.24 24.99 4.29
CA ALA A 4 -11.95 23.70 4.36
C ALA A 4 -11.38 22.91 5.54
N GLN A 5 -12.17 22.90 6.61
CA GLN A 5 -11.91 22.35 7.92
C GLN A 5 -11.59 20.85 7.84
N GLU A 6 -10.41 20.46 8.34
CA GLU A 6 -10.00 19.08 8.55
C GLU A 6 -11.04 18.33 9.38
N HIS A 7 -11.90 17.55 8.72
CA HIS A 7 -12.71 16.53 9.37
C HIS A 7 -11.84 15.29 9.62
N ARG A 8 -10.84 15.42 10.50
CA ARG A 8 -10.17 14.27 11.12
C ARG A 8 -11.06 13.80 12.25
N TYR A 9 -11.85 12.76 12.00
CA TYR A 9 -12.44 11.99 13.10
C TYR A 9 -11.31 11.20 13.79
N PRO A 10 -10.97 11.48 15.06
CA PRO A 10 -10.05 10.66 15.80
C PRO A 10 -10.82 9.44 16.30
N SER A 11 -10.82 8.36 15.50
CA SER A 11 -11.30 7.07 16.00
C SER A 11 -10.30 6.55 17.03
N ARG A 12 -10.51 6.91 18.30
CA ARG A 12 -9.97 6.24 19.48
C ARG A 12 -10.79 4.97 19.69
N CYS A 13 -10.24 3.83 19.29
CA CYS A 13 -10.65 2.55 19.86
C CYS A 13 -9.46 1.58 19.81
N GLY A 14 -9.17 0.97 20.96
CA GLY A 14 -7.93 0.27 21.29
C GLY A 14 -7.51 -0.81 20.30
N VAL A 15 -6.18 -1.00 20.19
CA VAL A 15 -5.44 -2.12 19.58
C VAL A 15 -6.24 -2.93 18.53
N SER A 16 -6.73 -2.26 17.49
CA SER A 16 -7.43 -2.89 16.37
C SER A 16 -6.84 -2.40 15.06
N ILE A 17 -6.70 -3.33 14.12
CA ILE A 17 -6.17 -3.12 12.78
C ILE A 17 -7.04 -2.05 12.11
N ARG A 18 -6.53 -0.82 11.97
CA ARG A 18 -7.23 0.26 11.26
C ARG A 18 -7.53 -0.18 9.83
N SER A 19 -8.78 -0.55 9.57
CA SER A 19 -9.30 -0.74 8.21
C SER A 19 -9.34 0.61 7.52
N GLN A 20 -8.74 0.69 6.34
CA GLN A 20 -8.67 1.92 5.55
C GLN A 20 -9.76 1.89 4.49
N PHE A 21 -10.67 2.86 4.56
CA PHE A 21 -11.77 2.99 3.60
C PHE A 21 -11.32 3.82 2.40
N LEU A 22 -11.30 3.21 1.23
CA LEU A 22 -10.78 3.81 0.00
C LEU A 22 -11.84 3.76 -1.09
N ARG A 23 -12.05 4.89 -1.78
CA ARG A 23 -13.02 5.02 -2.88
C ARG A 23 -12.38 5.44 -4.20
N ALA A 24 -11.20 6.04 -4.19
CA ALA A 24 -10.55 6.54 -5.39
C ALA A 24 -9.03 6.35 -5.34
N PHE A 25 -8.41 6.32 -6.52
CA PHE A 25 -6.97 6.54 -6.64
C PHE A 25 -6.61 7.94 -6.16
N GLY A 26 -5.36 8.14 -5.73
CA GLY A 26 -4.89 9.40 -5.13
C GLY A 26 -5.38 9.63 -3.69
N GLN A 27 -6.41 8.93 -3.22
CA GLN A 27 -6.91 9.08 -1.86
C GLN A 27 -5.81 8.71 -0.82
N PRO A 28 -5.46 9.63 0.10
CA PRO A 28 -4.44 9.38 1.11
C PRO A 28 -4.85 8.34 2.16
N PHE A 29 -3.89 7.56 2.62
CA PHE A 29 -4.04 6.64 3.74
C PHE A 29 -2.73 6.40 4.52
N ASP A 30 -2.85 6.04 5.79
CA ASP A 30 -1.69 5.75 6.65
C ASP A 30 -1.20 4.31 6.44
N LEU A 31 0.08 4.13 6.18
CA LEU A 31 0.71 2.82 6.06
C LEU A 31 1.81 2.68 7.13
N SER A 32 1.58 1.78 8.10
CA SER A 32 2.61 1.41 9.08
C SER A 32 3.67 0.52 8.44
N LEU A 33 4.94 0.86 8.59
CA LEU A 33 6.05 0.06 8.07
C LEU A 33 6.30 -1.21 8.91
N ALA A 34 5.82 -1.23 10.16
CA ALA A 34 6.01 -2.34 11.09
C ALA A 34 5.05 -3.52 10.84
N HIS A 35 3.90 -3.28 10.21
CA HIS A 35 2.85 -4.29 10.10
C HIS A 35 3.09 -5.24 8.91
N LYS A 36 2.94 -6.55 9.15
CA LYS A 36 3.04 -7.59 8.10
C LYS A 36 1.76 -7.70 7.25
N LEU A 37 0.65 -7.16 7.75
CA LEU A 37 -0.67 -7.32 7.19
C LEU A 37 -1.45 -6.02 7.26
N HIS A 38 -1.96 -5.58 6.11
CA HIS A 38 -2.75 -4.35 5.98
C HIS A 38 -4.15 -4.70 5.51
N THR A 39 -5.15 -4.14 6.19
CA THR A 39 -6.56 -4.37 5.85
C THR A 39 -7.10 -3.14 5.13
N PHE A 40 -7.62 -3.36 3.93
CA PHE A 40 -8.23 -2.33 3.10
C PHE A 40 -9.69 -2.66 2.84
N VAL A 41 -10.52 -1.64 2.85
CA VAL A 41 -11.94 -1.69 2.51
C VAL A 41 -12.14 -0.74 1.34
N PHE A 42 -12.44 -1.28 0.17
CA PHE A 42 -12.71 -0.52 -1.03
C PHE A 42 -14.22 -0.35 -1.21
N VAL A 43 -14.67 0.90 -1.33
CA VAL A 43 -16.09 1.24 -1.44
C VAL A 43 -16.39 1.60 -2.89
N GLY A 44 -17.07 0.68 -3.58
CA GLY A 44 -17.58 0.89 -4.93
C GLY A 44 -19.02 1.38 -4.92
N GLN A 45 -19.52 1.78 -6.08
CA GLN A 45 -20.91 2.25 -6.21
C GLN A 45 -21.94 1.19 -5.84
N LYS A 46 -21.69 -0.08 -6.21
CA LYS A 46 -22.64 -1.20 -6.08
C LYS A 46 -22.25 -2.21 -5.01
N HIS A 47 -21.00 -2.18 -4.53
CA HIS A 47 -20.49 -3.19 -3.61
C HIS A 47 -19.30 -2.65 -2.80
N ILE A 48 -19.02 -3.29 -1.68
CA ILE A 48 -17.84 -3.07 -0.85
C ILE A 48 -16.96 -4.31 -0.93
N ALA A 49 -15.66 -4.12 -1.15
CA ALA A 49 -14.68 -5.20 -1.19
C ALA A 49 -13.65 -5.01 -0.07
N GLN A 50 -13.50 -6.02 0.79
CA GLN A 50 -12.47 -6.03 1.84
C GLN A 50 -11.35 -7.01 1.49
N THR A 51 -10.11 -6.62 1.74
CA THR A 51 -8.96 -7.50 1.57
C THR A 51 -7.89 -7.27 2.63
N ARG A 52 -7.05 -8.28 2.83
CA ARG A 52 -5.88 -8.23 3.71
C ARG A 52 -4.63 -8.50 2.89
N ILE A 53 -3.91 -7.45 2.54
CA ILE A 53 -2.69 -7.54 1.74
C ILE A 53 -1.49 -7.77 2.67
N GLN A 54 -0.75 -8.84 2.41
CA GLN A 54 0.50 -9.15 3.10
C GLN A 54 1.69 -8.62 2.32
N LYS A 55 2.82 -8.41 3.01
CA LYS A 55 4.11 -8.15 2.36
C LYS A 55 4.12 -6.88 1.48
N ILE A 56 3.42 -5.83 1.92
CA ILE A 56 3.55 -4.49 1.31
C ILE A 56 4.89 -3.89 1.71
N THR A 57 5.13 -3.78 3.02
CA THR A 57 6.31 -3.13 3.64
C THR A 57 7.35 -4.13 4.13
N THR A 58 7.01 -5.42 4.09
CA THR A 58 7.83 -6.52 4.60
C THR A 58 8.22 -7.44 3.44
N PHE A 59 9.42 -8.01 3.50
CA PHE A 59 9.88 -8.92 2.46
C PHE A 59 10.47 -10.19 3.02
N GLN A 60 10.45 -11.23 2.19
CA GLN A 60 10.97 -12.53 2.54
C GLN A 60 12.36 -12.70 1.96
N TYR A 61 13.32 -13.03 2.82
CA TYR A 61 14.65 -13.47 2.40
C TYR A 61 14.86 -14.91 2.87
N GLY A 62 15.17 -15.82 1.94
CA GLY A 62 15.25 -17.25 2.22
C GLY A 62 13.90 -17.90 2.56
N SER A 63 13.95 -19.07 3.21
CA SER A 63 12.78 -19.93 3.42
C SER A 63 11.90 -19.56 4.63
N VAL A 64 12.37 -18.79 5.61
CA VAL A 64 11.71 -18.76 6.94
C VAL A 64 11.33 -17.37 7.48
N MET A 65 12.11 -16.30 7.26
CA MET A 65 11.83 -15.01 7.92
C MET A 65 11.22 -13.95 7.00
N CYS A 66 10.04 -13.46 7.40
CA CYS A 66 9.46 -12.21 6.90
C CYS A 66 10.10 -11.05 7.66
N ASN A 67 10.97 -10.32 7.00
CA ASN A 67 11.74 -9.24 7.59
C ASN A 67 10.99 -7.91 7.50
N VAL A 68 11.11 -7.13 8.58
CA VAL A 68 10.56 -5.79 8.71
C VAL A 68 11.74 -4.83 8.74
N PRO A 69 12.12 -4.20 7.61
CA PRO A 69 13.33 -3.39 7.50
C PRO A 69 13.28 -2.07 8.27
N PHE A 70 12.08 -1.47 8.32
CA PHE A 70 11.85 -0.13 8.82
C PHE A 70 10.67 -0.13 9.78
N LEU A 71 10.75 0.73 10.78
CA LEU A 71 9.63 1.16 11.61
C LEU A 71 9.20 2.56 11.17
N GLY A 72 8.08 3.03 11.69
CA GLY A 72 7.50 4.31 11.32
C GLY A 72 6.20 4.16 10.55
N SER A 73 5.60 5.30 10.23
CA SER A 73 4.37 5.39 9.46
C SER A 73 4.52 6.41 8.34
N VAL A 74 3.94 6.10 7.19
CA VAL A 74 3.93 6.99 6.02
C VAL A 74 2.50 7.22 5.55
N VAL A 75 2.25 8.39 4.98
CA VAL A 75 1.00 8.63 4.25
C VAL A 75 1.26 8.28 2.79
N CYS A 76 0.41 7.45 2.22
CA CYS A 76 0.52 6.98 0.84
C CYS A 76 -0.82 7.11 0.12
N CYS A 77 -0.81 6.86 -1.18
CA CYS A 77 -2.02 6.60 -1.96
C CYS A 77 -1.77 5.45 -2.93
N PHE A 78 -2.85 4.83 -3.41
CA PHE A 78 -2.80 3.98 -4.59
C PHE A 78 -2.92 4.85 -5.84
N GLU A 79 -2.24 4.45 -6.91
CA GLU A 79 -2.40 5.02 -8.24
C GLU A 79 -2.36 3.91 -9.31
N PRO A 80 -2.98 4.13 -10.48
CA PRO A 80 -2.77 3.28 -11.64
C PRO A 80 -1.29 3.28 -12.05
N SER A 81 -0.73 2.11 -12.34
CA SER A 81 0.65 2.00 -12.79
C SER A 81 0.84 2.62 -14.17
N THR A 82 1.86 3.45 -14.32
CA THR A 82 2.33 4.01 -15.61
C THR A 82 3.56 3.29 -16.18
N LEU A 83 4.07 2.27 -15.48
CA LEU A 83 5.20 1.45 -15.92
C LEU A 83 4.88 0.72 -17.23
N LYS A 84 5.82 0.70 -18.18
CA LYS A 84 5.62 0.16 -19.53
C LYS A 84 5.24 -1.32 -19.52
N GLU A 85 5.84 -2.09 -18.60
CA GLU A 85 5.56 -3.51 -18.40
C GLU A 85 4.13 -3.81 -17.91
N HIS A 86 3.41 -2.80 -17.40
CA HIS A 86 2.03 -2.92 -16.95
C HIS A 86 1.02 -2.35 -17.96
N SER A 87 1.47 -1.95 -19.16
CA SER A 87 0.60 -1.41 -20.20
C SER A 87 -0.53 -2.38 -20.56
N GLY A 88 -1.75 -1.85 -20.69
CA GLY A 88 -2.94 -2.63 -20.99
C GLY A 88 -3.45 -3.52 -19.85
N THR A 89 -2.90 -3.40 -18.64
CA THR A 89 -3.31 -4.19 -17.47
C THR A 89 -3.76 -3.29 -16.32
N ARG A 90 -4.66 -3.81 -15.47
CA ARG A 90 -5.06 -3.14 -14.23
C ARG A 90 -4.07 -3.49 -13.12
N VAL A 91 -3.04 -2.66 -13.00
CA VAL A 91 -2.04 -2.75 -11.93
C VAL A 91 -2.04 -1.45 -11.14
N ALA A 92 -2.20 -1.55 -9.82
CA ALA A 92 -2.04 -0.41 -8.93
C ALA A 92 -0.66 -0.44 -8.29
N VAL A 93 -0.04 0.73 -8.14
CA VAL A 93 1.18 0.92 -7.33
C VAL A 93 0.86 1.80 -6.13
N ILE A 94 1.78 1.87 -5.17
CA ILE A 94 1.65 2.74 -4.00
C ILE A 94 2.65 3.88 -4.14
N ARG A 95 2.17 5.12 -4.09
CA ARG A 95 3.01 6.31 -3.99
C ARG A 95 3.09 6.78 -2.55
N VAL A 96 4.30 7.09 -2.10
CA VAL A 96 4.56 7.66 -0.79
C VAL A 96 4.36 9.17 -0.89
N LEU A 97 3.37 9.69 -0.16
CA LEU A 97 3.05 11.11 -0.15
C LEU A 97 3.91 11.89 0.83
N ARG A 98 4.21 11.32 2.00
CA ARG A 98 5.09 11.90 3.03
C ARG A 98 5.31 10.94 4.19
N SER A 99 6.32 11.21 5.02
CA SER A 99 6.47 10.57 6.32
C SER A 99 5.52 11.19 7.36
N LEU A 100 5.06 10.38 8.32
CA LEU A 100 4.24 10.88 9.42
C LEU A 100 5.13 11.48 10.50
N LYS A 101 4.99 12.79 10.76
CA LYS A 101 5.83 13.51 11.75
C LYS A 101 5.80 12.89 13.14
N SER A 102 4.68 12.32 13.56
CA SER A 102 4.51 11.71 14.88
C SER A 102 5.13 10.31 15.00
N ASP A 103 5.46 9.65 13.89
CA ASP A 103 6.08 8.32 13.86
C ASP A 103 7.05 8.22 12.67
N PRO A 104 8.22 8.87 12.77
CA PRO A 104 9.17 8.97 11.66
C PRO A 104 9.75 7.61 11.26
N ILE A 105 10.11 7.51 9.98
CA ILE A 105 10.78 6.34 9.42
C ILE A 105 12.14 6.15 10.08
N ARG A 106 12.43 4.93 10.51
CA ARG A 106 13.72 4.55 11.10
C ARG A 106 14.04 3.09 10.82
N PRO A 107 15.33 2.69 10.77
CA PRO A 107 15.70 1.28 10.71
C PRO A 107 15.08 0.49 11.87
N ASN A 108 14.65 -0.73 11.61
CA ASN A 108 14.21 -1.63 12.67
C ASN A 108 15.42 -2.27 13.37
N PRO A 109 15.65 -2.04 14.67
CA PRO A 109 16.79 -2.60 15.39
C PRO A 109 16.76 -4.13 15.47
N SER A 110 15.58 -4.75 15.33
CA SER A 110 15.42 -6.21 15.30
C SER A 110 15.53 -6.81 13.89
N TYR A 111 15.91 -6.01 12.89
CA TYR A 111 16.10 -6.50 11.53
C TYR A 111 17.36 -7.35 11.40
N THR A 112 17.19 -8.61 11.00
CA THR A 112 18.28 -9.59 10.81
C THR A 112 18.44 -10.01 9.35
N GLY A 113 17.85 -9.27 8.42
CA GLY A 113 17.92 -9.56 7.00
C GLY A 113 19.21 -9.07 6.32
N PRO A 114 19.31 -9.20 4.99
CA PRO A 114 20.47 -8.70 4.23
C PRO A 114 20.62 -7.17 4.35
N PRO A 115 21.79 -6.60 4.04
CA PRO A 115 22.00 -5.16 4.06
C PRO A 115 20.90 -4.39 3.31
N LEU A 116 20.37 -3.35 3.95
CA LEU A 116 19.28 -2.55 3.40
C LEU A 116 19.83 -1.60 2.33
N SER A 117 19.31 -1.69 1.11
CA SER A 117 19.55 -0.65 0.10
C SER A 117 18.84 0.65 0.54
N PRO A 118 19.48 1.83 0.43
CA PRO A 118 18.83 3.11 0.70
C PRO A 118 17.54 3.32 -0.09
N GLN A 119 17.47 2.77 -1.31
CA GLN A 119 16.28 2.84 -2.19
C GLN A 119 15.06 2.09 -1.65
N LEU A 120 15.25 1.21 -0.65
CA LEU A 120 14.15 0.50 0.00
C LEU A 120 13.47 1.36 1.07
N CYS A 121 14.15 2.40 1.57
CA CYS A 121 13.57 3.35 2.49
C CYS A 121 12.46 4.13 1.76
N PRO A 122 11.22 4.20 2.26
CA PRO A 122 10.17 4.98 1.62
C PRO A 122 10.54 6.46 1.53
N GLN A 123 10.47 7.04 0.33
CA GLN A 123 10.82 8.43 0.06
C GLN A 123 9.60 9.22 -0.44
N GLU A 124 9.45 10.44 0.04
CA GLU A 124 8.38 11.35 -0.37
C GLU A 124 8.37 11.58 -1.88
N GLY A 125 7.17 11.50 -2.48
CA GLY A 125 6.93 11.62 -3.92
C GLY A 125 7.29 10.38 -4.74
N GLN A 126 7.97 9.39 -4.16
CA GLN A 126 8.41 8.18 -4.86
C GLN A 126 7.42 7.01 -4.72
N LEU A 127 7.57 6.02 -5.60
CA LEU A 127 6.85 4.75 -5.45
C LEU A 127 7.43 3.95 -4.28
N LEU A 128 6.56 3.24 -3.56
CA LEU A 128 6.97 2.32 -2.51
C LEU A 128 7.72 1.14 -3.13
N MET A 129 8.99 0.99 -2.78
CA MET A 129 9.85 -0.07 -3.31
C MET A 129 9.73 -1.35 -2.48
N THR A 130 9.82 -2.50 -3.15
CA THR A 130 9.83 -3.82 -2.52
C THR A 130 10.83 -4.75 -3.23
N PRO A 131 11.55 -5.61 -2.51
CA PRO A 131 12.40 -6.60 -3.14
C PRO A 131 11.56 -7.80 -3.57
N TYR A 132 11.57 -8.11 -4.86
CA TYR A 132 10.91 -9.27 -5.44
C TYR A 132 11.90 -10.05 -6.31
N ARG A 133 12.01 -11.36 -6.08
CA ARG A 133 13.00 -12.24 -6.73
C ARG A 133 14.42 -11.64 -6.75
N ARG A 134 14.86 -11.10 -5.61
CA ARG A 134 16.17 -10.44 -5.40
C ARG A 134 16.39 -9.14 -6.21
N LYS A 135 15.37 -8.61 -6.89
CA LYS A 135 15.42 -7.31 -7.56
C LYS A 135 14.53 -6.31 -6.83
N LEU A 136 15.02 -5.09 -6.67
CA LEU A 136 14.22 -4.00 -6.13
C LEU A 136 13.29 -3.47 -7.24
N GLN A 137 12.01 -3.34 -6.95
CA GLN A 137 11.02 -2.80 -7.88
C GLN A 137 9.86 -2.14 -7.12
N PRO A 138 9.06 -1.28 -7.77
CA PRO A 138 7.85 -0.75 -7.15
C PRO A 138 6.91 -1.86 -6.71
N TRP A 139 6.26 -1.69 -5.56
CA TRP A 139 5.17 -2.56 -5.17
C TRP A 139 4.05 -2.44 -6.21
N ALA A 140 3.60 -3.60 -6.71
CA ALA A 140 2.58 -3.68 -7.74
C ALA A 140 1.49 -4.67 -7.34
N GLY A 141 0.25 -4.20 -7.28
CA GLY A 141 -0.95 -4.99 -7.07
C GLY A 141 -1.65 -5.27 -8.39
N HIS A 142 -1.48 -6.46 -8.93
CA HIS A 142 -2.11 -6.88 -10.17
C HIS A 142 -3.55 -7.34 -9.90
N VAL A 143 -4.52 -6.59 -10.42
CA VAL A 143 -5.95 -6.83 -10.15
C VAL A 143 -6.40 -8.13 -10.79
N ASP A 144 -6.04 -8.35 -12.05
CA ASP A 144 -6.51 -9.48 -12.85
C ASP A 144 -5.63 -10.74 -12.76
N ALA A 145 -4.76 -10.83 -11.74
CA ALA A 145 -3.92 -12.00 -11.56
C ALA A 145 -4.77 -13.25 -11.23
N LYS A 146 -4.44 -14.37 -11.87
CA LYS A 146 -5.13 -15.65 -11.65
C LYS A 146 -4.93 -16.11 -10.21
N SER A 147 -6.04 -16.41 -9.53
CA SER A 147 -5.99 -17.14 -8.25
C SER A 147 -5.71 -18.63 -8.52
N THR A 148 -4.94 -19.27 -7.64
CA THR A 148 -4.73 -20.72 -7.65
C THR A 148 -5.17 -21.31 -6.31
N PRO A 149 -5.42 -22.63 -6.20
CA PRO A 149 -5.79 -23.25 -4.93
C PRO A 149 -4.80 -22.97 -3.79
N LYS A 150 -3.53 -22.73 -4.13
CA LYS A 150 -2.46 -22.41 -3.17
C LYS A 150 -2.26 -20.91 -2.93
N ARG A 151 -2.84 -20.03 -3.76
CA ARG A 151 -2.61 -18.59 -3.71
C ARG A 151 -3.84 -17.80 -4.17
N VAL A 152 -4.51 -17.18 -3.20
CA VAL A 152 -5.61 -16.23 -3.45
C VAL A 152 -5.04 -14.89 -3.92
N ASN A 153 -5.62 -14.33 -4.98
CA ASN A 153 -5.31 -12.97 -5.44
C ASN A 153 -5.95 -11.95 -4.48
N ARG A 154 -5.16 -11.48 -3.51
CA ARG A 154 -5.58 -10.48 -2.53
C ARG A 154 -5.66 -9.06 -3.10
N THR A 155 -5.09 -8.82 -4.28
CA THR A 155 -5.10 -7.52 -4.96
C THR A 155 -6.30 -7.34 -5.89
N ALA A 156 -7.11 -8.40 -6.11
CA ALA A 156 -8.33 -8.31 -6.89
C ALA A 156 -9.32 -7.24 -6.39
N ALA A 157 -9.36 -7.00 -5.07
CA ALA A 157 -10.24 -5.98 -4.48
C ALA A 157 -9.91 -4.54 -4.92
N LEU A 158 -8.70 -4.29 -5.43
CA LEU A 158 -8.34 -2.99 -6.02
C LEU A 158 -9.10 -2.70 -7.33
N ALA A 159 -9.77 -3.70 -7.92
CA ALA A 159 -10.68 -3.50 -9.06
C ALA A 159 -11.67 -2.36 -8.81
N VAL A 160 -12.17 -2.24 -7.58
CA VAL A 160 -13.10 -1.18 -7.17
C VAL A 160 -12.56 0.21 -7.48
N LEU A 161 -11.26 0.45 -7.28
CA LEU A 161 -10.66 1.77 -7.57
C LEU A 161 -10.61 2.05 -9.07
N PHE A 162 -10.35 1.03 -9.89
CA PHE A 162 -10.40 1.15 -11.35
C PHE A 162 -11.82 1.39 -11.84
N ASP A 163 -12.80 0.62 -11.33
CA ASP A 163 -14.20 0.75 -11.70
C ASP A 163 -14.72 2.15 -11.32
N ASN A 164 -14.39 2.64 -10.12
CA ASN A 164 -14.73 4.00 -9.70
C ASN A 164 -14.06 5.07 -10.57
N ALA A 165 -12.80 4.87 -10.99
CA ALA A 165 -12.10 5.83 -11.86
C ALA A 165 -12.74 5.93 -13.25
N LEU A 166 -13.36 4.86 -13.77
CA LEU A 166 -14.13 4.92 -15.02
C LEU A 166 -15.43 5.72 -14.88
N VAL A 167 -16.05 5.70 -13.70
CA VAL A 167 -17.34 6.38 -13.44
C VAL A 167 -17.16 7.84 -13.05
N TYR A 168 -16.20 8.12 -12.17
CA TYR A 168 -16.03 9.45 -11.55
C TYR A 168 -14.81 10.21 -12.07
N GLY A 169 -14.00 9.59 -12.93
CA GLY A 169 -12.67 10.08 -13.30
C GLY A 169 -11.63 9.79 -12.22
N SER A 170 -10.36 9.77 -12.62
CA SER A 170 -9.26 9.81 -11.67
C SER A 170 -9.11 11.26 -11.21
N THR A 171 -9.40 11.55 -9.95
CA THR A 171 -9.02 12.84 -9.35
C THR A 171 -7.51 12.80 -9.16
N ALA A 172 -6.79 13.32 -10.16
CA ALA A 172 -5.35 13.53 -10.12
C ALA A 172 -5.02 14.74 -9.24
#